data_AF-A0A2V2SDP1-F1
#
_entry.id   AF-A0A2V2SDP1-F1
#
_cell.length_a   1.000
_cell.length_b   1.000
_cell.length_c   1.000
_cell.angle_alpha   90.00
_cell.angle_beta   90.00
_cell.angle_gamma   90.00
#
_symmetry.space_group_name_H-M   'P 1'
#
loop_
_entity.id
_entity.type
_entity.pdbx_description
1 polymer ?
#
loop_
_entity_poly.entity_id
_entity_poly.type
_entity_poly.pdbx_seq_one_letter_code
_entity_poly.pdbx_strand_id
1 'polypeptide(L)'
;MVAVGVGSLILGFVASFYVVSARSFASFGCYTDLNKQDRYTSDVLTRDIRSASQVVSYSSTQLNLIAGDGSYLRYTYYSGSNTLVRTNGGISRILLRDITPGTFSFSVYQRPTNASPTFESFPAATNAANVKLIGFQWSCSTTVPATTMPQSESLKSGLVSIRNQ
;
A
#
# COMPACT_ATOMS: atom_id res chain seq x y z
N MET A 1 28.05 -21.85 47.64
CA MET A 1 27.35 -20.54 47.53
C MET A 1 27.84 -19.73 46.32
N VAL A 2 29.14 -19.63 46.04
CA VAL A 2 29.68 -18.90 44.86
C VAL A 2 29.20 -19.48 43.51
N ALA A 3 29.20 -20.81 43.35
CA ALA A 3 28.76 -21.45 42.12
C ALA A 3 27.29 -21.15 41.75
N VAL A 4 26.42 -21.04 42.75
CA VAL A 4 25.00 -20.70 42.55
C VAL A 4 24.86 -19.25 42.07
N GLY A 5 25.63 -18.32 42.63
CA GLY A 5 25.62 -16.91 42.21
C GLY A 5 26.09 -16.70 40.78
N VAL A 6 27.17 -17.39 40.37
CA VAL A 6 27.68 -17.34 38.98
C VAL A 6 26.70 -18.01 38.01
N GLY A 7 26.12 -19.15 38.39
CA GLY A 7 25.12 -19.85 37.59
C GLY A 7 23.85 -19.01 37.35
N SER A 8 23.33 -18.32 38.38
CA SER A 8 22.18 -17.45 38.23
C SER A 8 22.44 -16.24 37.32
N LEU A 9 23.66 -15.69 37.33
CA LEU A 9 24.03 -14.60 36.44
C LEU A 9 24.02 -15.04 34.98
N ILE A 10 24.65 -16.19 34.67
CA ILE A 10 24.71 -16.72 33.30
C ILE A 10 23.31 -17.04 32.78
N LEU A 11 22.47 -17.70 33.58
CA LEU A 11 21.08 -17.98 33.21
C LEU A 11 20.27 -16.70 33.00
N GLY A 12 20.50 -15.67 33.81
CA GLY A 12 19.93 -14.34 33.62
C GLY A 12 20.29 -13.74 32.26
N PHE A 13 21.58 -13.75 31.89
CA PHE A 13 22.03 -13.27 30.58
C PHE A 13 21.40 -14.03 29.42
N VAL A 14 21.35 -15.37 29.51
CA VAL A 14 20.74 -16.21 28.46
C VAL A 14 19.24 -15.93 28.33
N ALA A 15 18.52 -15.78 29.45
CA ALA A 15 17.10 -15.46 29.44
C ALA A 15 16.83 -14.09 28.82
N SER A 16 17.62 -13.06 29.18
CA SER A 16 17.51 -11.72 28.58
C SER A 16 17.79 -11.74 27.09
N PHE A 17 18.85 -12.44 26.66
CA PHE A 17 19.18 -12.59 25.24
C PHE A 17 18.07 -13.29 24.45
N TYR A 18 17.49 -14.34 25.03
CA TYR A 18 16.37 -15.06 24.42
C TYR A 18 15.14 -14.17 24.21
N VAL A 19 14.74 -13.40 25.23
CA VAL A 19 13.58 -12.50 25.14
C VAL A 19 13.80 -11.40 24.11
N VAL A 20 15.00 -10.81 24.06
CA VAL A 20 15.33 -9.79 23.05
C VAL A 20 15.31 -10.40 21.64
N SER A 21 15.93 -11.56 21.45
CA SER A 21 15.98 -12.24 20.15
C SER A 21 14.58 -12.61 19.64
N ALA A 22 13.73 -13.16 20.50
CA ALA A 22 12.35 -13.50 20.15
C ALA A 22 11.54 -12.26 19.72
N ARG A 23 11.71 -11.13 20.41
CA ARG A 23 11.08 -9.86 20.04
C ARG A 23 11.60 -9.33 18.71
N SER A 24 12.91 -9.40 18.47
CA SER A 24 13.51 -8.99 17.21
C SER A 24 12.97 -9.82 16.04
N PHE A 25 12.89 -11.15 16.17
CA PHE A 25 12.35 -12.01 15.13
C PHE A 25 10.87 -11.74 14.83
N ALA A 26 10.06 -11.49 15.86
CA ALA A 26 8.65 -11.11 15.66
C ALA A 26 8.53 -9.79 14.88
N SER A 27 9.35 -8.79 15.21
CA SER A 27 9.39 -7.52 14.48
C SER A 27 9.84 -7.69 13.03
N PHE A 28 10.89 -8.47 12.78
CA PHE A 28 11.33 -8.79 11.42
C PHE A 28 10.25 -9.51 10.61
N GLY A 29 9.56 -10.50 11.20
CA GLY A 29 8.47 -11.20 10.53
C GLY A 29 7.37 -10.24 10.08
N CYS A 30 6.96 -9.35 10.98
CA CYS A 30 5.94 -8.34 10.74
C CYS A 30 6.34 -7.36 9.62
N TYR A 31 7.56 -6.84 9.66
CA TYR A 31 8.10 -5.98 8.61
C TYR A 31 8.17 -6.69 7.24
N THR A 32 8.58 -7.96 7.21
CA THR A 32 8.64 -8.71 5.95
C THR A 32 7.26 -8.97 5.35
N ASP A 33 6.22 -9.11 6.17
CA ASP A 33 4.85 -9.26 5.70
C ASP A 33 4.32 -7.94 5.11
N LEU A 34 4.51 -6.83 5.82
CA LEU A 34 4.17 -5.50 5.30
C LEU A 34 4.81 -5.23 3.94
N ASN A 35 6.14 -5.39 3.83
CA ASN A 35 6.86 -5.15 2.58
C ASN A 35 6.42 -6.10 1.44
N LYS A 36 6.04 -7.34 1.75
CA LYS A 36 5.47 -8.26 0.76
C LYS A 36 4.12 -7.77 0.26
N GLN A 37 3.23 -7.35 1.16
CA GLN A 37 1.90 -6.83 0.81
C GLN A 37 1.99 -5.53 0.01
N ASP A 38 2.91 -4.64 0.39
CA ASP A 38 3.16 -3.36 -0.28
C ASP A 38 3.63 -3.57 -1.72
N ARG A 39 4.66 -4.40 -1.92
CA ARG A 39 5.18 -4.71 -3.25
C ARG A 39 4.13 -5.40 -4.11
N TYR A 40 3.46 -6.41 -3.55
CA TYR A 40 2.39 -7.12 -4.25
C TYR A 40 1.26 -6.18 -4.69
N THR A 41 0.82 -5.30 -3.79
CA THR A 41 -0.24 -4.33 -4.09
C THR A 41 0.18 -3.35 -5.18
N SER A 42 1.40 -2.82 -5.10
CA SER A 42 1.94 -1.91 -6.12
C SER A 42 2.04 -2.60 -7.49
N ASP A 43 2.53 -3.83 -7.55
CA ASP A 43 2.64 -4.58 -8.80
C ASP A 43 1.26 -4.88 -9.41
N VAL A 44 0.29 -5.32 -8.59
CA VAL A 44 -1.08 -5.58 -9.05
C VAL A 44 -1.75 -4.30 -9.53
N LEU A 45 -1.67 -3.22 -8.75
CA LEU A 45 -2.29 -1.93 -9.10
C LEU A 45 -1.67 -1.33 -10.37
N THR A 46 -0.34 -1.33 -10.49
CA THR A 46 0.35 -0.79 -11.66
C THR A 46 0.07 -1.63 -12.91
N ARG A 47 0.04 -2.96 -12.80
CA ARG A 47 -0.34 -3.86 -13.90
C ARG A 47 -1.75 -3.56 -14.36
N ASP A 48 -2.68 -3.50 -13.43
CA ASP A 48 -4.09 -3.33 -13.73
C ASP A 48 -4.38 -1.96 -14.35
N ILE A 49 -3.80 -0.87 -13.83
CA ILE A 49 -3.87 0.47 -14.43
C ILE A 49 -3.28 0.48 -15.84
N ARG A 50 -2.11 -0.14 -16.06
CA ARG A 50 -1.49 -0.20 -17.39
C ARG A 50 -2.34 -0.97 -18.39
N SER A 51 -3.02 -2.02 -17.93
CA SER A 51 -3.90 -2.86 -18.75
C SER A 51 -5.30 -2.29 -18.94
N ALA A 52 -5.69 -1.27 -18.17
CA ALA A 52 -7.00 -0.65 -18.28
C ALA A 52 -7.19 -0.03 -19.66
N SER A 53 -8.41 -0.10 -20.19
CA SER A 53 -8.79 0.62 -21.41
C SER A 53 -9.25 2.03 -21.08
N GLN A 54 -9.98 2.21 -19.97
CA GLN A 54 -10.49 3.52 -19.56
C GLN A 54 -10.81 3.59 -18.06
N VAL A 55 -10.85 4.82 -17.55
CA VAL A 55 -11.36 5.13 -16.21
C VAL A 55 -12.85 5.42 -16.31
N VAL A 56 -13.65 4.74 -15.50
CA VAL A 56 -15.11 4.95 -15.44
C VAL A 56 -15.45 6.05 -14.46
N SER A 57 -14.85 6.00 -13.26
CA SER A 57 -15.02 7.02 -12.24
C SER A 57 -13.85 6.96 -11.26
N TYR A 58 -13.57 8.09 -10.60
CA TYR A 58 -12.50 8.19 -9.61
C TYR A 58 -12.93 9.09 -8.45
N SER A 59 -12.33 8.83 -7.30
CA SER A 59 -12.30 9.69 -6.12
C SER A 59 -10.95 9.50 -5.43
N SER A 60 -10.68 10.24 -4.35
CA SER A 60 -9.43 10.06 -3.58
C SER A 60 -9.31 8.68 -2.94
N THR A 61 -10.42 7.96 -2.71
CA THR A 61 -10.45 6.67 -2.01
C THR A 61 -10.98 5.53 -2.87
N GLN A 62 -11.46 5.82 -4.08
CA GLN A 62 -12.04 4.83 -4.98
C GLN A 62 -11.58 5.06 -6.41
N LEU A 63 -11.26 3.97 -7.10
CA LEU A 63 -10.91 3.99 -8.51
C LEU A 63 -11.66 2.89 -9.24
N ASN A 64 -12.46 3.27 -10.24
CA ASN A 64 -13.19 2.34 -11.09
C ASN A 64 -12.64 2.40 -12.52
N LEU A 65 -12.22 1.25 -13.02
CA LEU A 65 -11.57 1.05 -14.30
C LEU A 65 -12.32 -0.02 -15.11
N ILE A 66 -12.16 0.03 -16.42
CA ILE A 66 -12.44 -1.10 -17.30
C ILE A 66 -11.10 -1.69 -17.70
N ALA A 67 -10.88 -2.96 -17.39
CA ALA A 67 -9.69 -3.69 -17.80
C ALA A 67 -9.70 -3.93 -19.33
N GLY A 68 -8.55 -4.25 -19.92
CA GLY A 68 -8.42 -4.44 -21.37
C GLY A 68 -9.24 -5.61 -21.94
N ASP A 69 -9.70 -6.53 -21.08
CA ASP A 69 -10.61 -7.63 -21.39
C ASP A 69 -12.10 -7.22 -21.30
N GLY A 70 -12.40 -5.97 -20.97
CA GLY A 70 -13.75 -5.45 -20.76
C GLY A 70 -14.29 -5.65 -19.33
N SER A 71 -13.54 -6.31 -18.45
CA SER A 71 -13.97 -6.58 -17.07
C SER A 71 -14.01 -5.30 -16.24
N TYR A 72 -15.03 -5.16 -15.38
CA TYR A 72 -15.10 -4.05 -14.44
C TYR A 72 -14.17 -4.29 -13.26
N LEU A 73 -13.28 -3.32 -13.02
CA LEU A 73 -12.30 -3.36 -11.96
C LEU A 73 -12.50 -2.18 -11.02
N ARG A 74 -12.65 -2.46 -9.74
CA ARG A 74 -12.88 -1.47 -8.70
C ARG A 74 -11.84 -1.62 -7.60
N TYR A 75 -11.26 -0.49 -7.21
CA TYR A 75 -10.46 -0.36 -5.99
C TYR A 75 -11.21 0.51 -5.01
N THR A 76 -11.30 0.09 -3.77
CA THR A 76 -11.98 0.85 -2.72
C THR A 76 -11.15 0.78 -1.44
N TYR A 77 -10.75 1.95 -0.96
CA TYR A 77 -10.15 2.11 0.36
C TYR A 77 -11.25 2.29 1.40
N TYR A 78 -11.22 1.43 2.41
CA TYR A 78 -12.13 1.47 3.54
C TYR A 78 -11.41 2.05 4.75
N SER A 79 -11.70 3.30 5.10
CA SER A 79 -11.09 3.98 6.25
C SER A 79 -11.47 3.36 7.60
N GLY A 80 -12.63 2.70 7.70
CA GLY A 80 -13.04 2.03 8.92
C GLY A 80 -12.23 0.77 9.24
N SER A 81 -11.71 0.09 8.22
CA SER A 81 -10.90 -1.12 8.36
C SER A 81 -9.44 -0.94 7.94
N ASN A 82 -9.06 0.25 7.47
CA ASN A 82 -7.73 0.57 6.94
C ASN A 82 -7.26 -0.44 5.87
N THR A 83 -8.18 -0.86 5.00
CA THR A 83 -7.89 -1.86 3.96
C THR A 83 -8.19 -1.34 2.56
N LEU A 84 -7.36 -1.76 1.60
CA LEU A 84 -7.62 -1.59 0.18
C LEU A 84 -8.17 -2.89 -0.38
N VAL A 85 -9.37 -2.82 -0.95
CA VAL A 85 -10.03 -3.95 -1.60
C VAL A 85 -10.03 -3.73 -3.10
N ARG A 86 -9.67 -4.79 -3.83
CA ARG A 86 -9.82 -4.90 -5.27
C ARG A 86 -10.98 -5.82 -5.58
N THR A 87 -11.93 -5.35 -6.37
CA THR A 87 -13.05 -6.12 -6.90
C THR A 87 -12.91 -6.23 -8.40
N ASN A 88 -12.80 -7.46 -8.92
CA ASN A 88 -12.74 -7.73 -10.35
C ASN A 88 -13.87 -8.70 -10.71
N GLY A 89 -14.75 -8.30 -11.62
CA GLY A 89 -15.86 -9.17 -12.06
C GLY A 89 -16.77 -9.63 -10.92
N GLY A 90 -16.93 -8.80 -9.88
CA GLY A 90 -17.72 -9.12 -8.69
C GLY A 90 -16.96 -9.88 -7.58
N ILE A 91 -15.74 -10.36 -7.84
CA ILE A 91 -14.91 -11.03 -6.83
C ILE A 91 -14.05 -10.01 -6.10
N SER A 92 -14.27 -9.84 -4.80
CA SER A 92 -13.53 -8.93 -3.94
C SER A 92 -12.39 -9.62 -3.20
N ARG A 93 -11.20 -9.00 -3.21
CA ARG A 93 -10.02 -9.44 -2.46
C ARG A 93 -9.36 -8.26 -1.77
N ILE A 94 -9.01 -8.44 -0.51
CA ILE A 94 -8.17 -7.48 0.23
C ILE A 94 -6.75 -7.57 -0.35
N LEU A 95 -6.25 -6.46 -0.88
CA LEU A 95 -4.89 -6.36 -1.39
C LEU A 95 -3.92 -5.86 -0.33
N LEU A 96 -4.36 -4.86 0.43
CA LEU A 96 -3.52 -4.20 1.42
C LEU A 96 -4.29 -4.02 2.73
N ARG A 97 -3.59 -4.23 3.83
CA ARG A 97 -4.07 -4.07 5.20
C ARG A 97 -3.19 -3.07 5.93
N ASP A 98 -3.62 -2.68 7.13
CA ASP A 98 -2.81 -1.86 8.04
C ASP A 98 -2.37 -0.53 7.43
N ILE A 99 -3.23 0.06 6.59
CA ILE A 99 -2.95 1.36 5.98
C ILE A 99 -3.05 2.44 7.07
N THR A 100 -2.03 3.29 7.16
CA THR A 100 -2.02 4.41 8.10
C THR A 100 -3.15 5.38 7.74
N PRO A 101 -4.08 5.69 8.67
CA PRO A 101 -5.22 6.55 8.40
C PRO A 101 -4.79 7.90 7.80
N GLY A 102 -5.49 8.34 6.75
CA GLY A 102 -5.22 9.63 6.09
C GLY A 102 -4.04 9.64 5.12
N THR A 103 -3.30 8.54 4.97
CA THR A 103 -2.17 8.47 4.03
C THR A 103 -2.57 8.00 2.63
N PHE A 104 -3.69 7.26 2.52
CA PHE A 104 -4.17 6.73 1.25
C PHE A 104 -4.82 7.82 0.38
N SER A 105 -4.38 7.94 -0.86
CA SER A 105 -5.04 8.79 -1.85
C SER A 105 -4.77 8.35 -3.28
N PHE A 106 -5.77 8.49 -4.15
CA PHE A 106 -5.62 8.49 -5.60
C PHE A 106 -5.61 9.92 -6.14
N SER A 107 -4.74 10.16 -7.12
CA SER A 107 -4.73 11.37 -7.94
C SER A 107 -4.84 10.98 -9.41
N VAL A 108 -5.47 11.83 -10.23
CA VAL A 108 -5.63 11.57 -11.66
C VAL A 108 -5.24 12.79 -12.48
N TYR A 109 -4.59 12.55 -13.60
CA TYR A 109 -4.09 13.59 -14.48
C TYR A 109 -4.44 13.27 -15.94
N GLN A 110 -4.65 14.33 -16.71
CA GLN A 110 -4.95 14.26 -18.14
C GLN A 110 -3.74 14.69 -18.96
N ARG A 111 -3.81 14.46 -20.27
CA ARG A 111 -2.77 14.94 -21.21
C ARG A 111 -2.70 16.47 -21.16
N PRO A 112 -1.51 17.08 -21.33
CA PRO A 112 -1.41 18.52 -21.50
C PRO A 112 -2.25 18.95 -22.70
N THR A 113 -3.07 19.97 -22.54
CA THR A 113 -3.77 20.61 -23.65
C THR A 113 -2.94 21.80 -24.15
N ASN A 114 -3.14 22.20 -25.40
CA ASN A 114 -2.44 23.35 -26.01
C ASN A 114 -2.70 24.69 -25.28
N ALA A 115 -3.60 24.70 -24.29
CA ALA A 115 -3.94 25.84 -23.44
C ALA A 115 -3.34 25.76 -22.02
N SER A 116 -2.47 24.77 -21.74
CA SER A 116 -1.84 24.67 -20.41
C SER A 116 -0.87 25.85 -20.19
N PRO A 117 -1.01 26.61 -19.09
CA PRO A 117 -0.18 27.80 -18.83
C PRO A 117 1.28 27.45 -18.48
N THR A 118 1.60 26.17 -18.33
CA THR A 118 2.93 25.67 -18.01
C THR A 118 3.31 24.51 -18.93
N PHE A 119 4.47 24.62 -19.57
CA PHE A 119 5.10 23.53 -20.31
C PHE A 119 5.44 22.37 -19.35
N GLU A 120 5.40 21.13 -19.83
CA GLU A 120 5.79 19.93 -19.06
C GLU A 120 4.96 19.64 -17.80
N SER A 121 3.74 20.17 -17.68
CA SER A 121 2.84 19.85 -16.58
C SER A 121 1.67 18.97 -17.02
N PHE A 122 1.32 17.96 -16.21
CA PHE A 122 0.10 17.18 -16.40
C PHE A 122 -1.01 17.80 -15.53
N PRO A 123 -2.01 18.46 -16.13
CA PRO A 123 -3.10 19.05 -15.36
C PRO A 123 -3.95 17.93 -14.74
N ALA A 124 -4.58 18.23 -13.59
CA ALA A 124 -5.56 17.34 -12.99
C ALA A 124 -6.70 17.07 -13.98
N ALA A 125 -7.14 15.81 -14.09
CA ALA A 125 -8.27 15.48 -14.93
C ALA A 125 -9.57 15.99 -14.30
N THR A 126 -10.44 16.60 -15.10
CA THR A 126 -11.78 17.05 -14.67
C THR A 126 -12.88 16.05 -15.06
N ASN A 127 -12.58 15.11 -15.95
CA ASN A 127 -13.49 14.07 -16.42
C ASN A 127 -12.74 12.73 -16.50
N ALA A 128 -13.41 11.64 -16.11
CA ALA A 128 -12.86 10.28 -16.14
C ALA A 128 -12.40 9.85 -17.54
N ALA A 129 -13.11 10.29 -18.59
CA ALA A 129 -12.76 9.96 -19.98
C ALA A 129 -11.40 10.53 -20.43
N ASN A 130 -10.93 11.62 -19.80
CA ASN A 130 -9.68 12.29 -20.17
C ASN A 130 -8.47 11.86 -19.33
N VAL A 131 -8.68 10.99 -18.33
CA VAL A 131 -7.62 10.52 -17.44
C VAL A 131 -6.62 9.69 -18.23
N LYS A 132 -5.35 10.08 -18.22
CA LYS A 132 -4.25 9.31 -18.83
C LYS A 132 -3.25 8.77 -17.81
N LEU A 133 -3.09 9.47 -16.69
CA LEU A 133 -2.16 9.13 -15.62
C LEU A 133 -2.93 9.01 -14.31
N ILE A 134 -2.58 8.00 -13.53
CA ILE A 134 -3.15 7.75 -12.23
C ILE A 134 -1.99 7.69 -11.24
N GLY A 135 -2.02 8.62 -10.28
CA GLY A 135 -1.17 8.61 -9.11
C GLY A 135 -1.86 7.87 -7.96
N PHE A 136 -1.07 7.19 -7.15
CA PHE A 136 -1.51 6.60 -5.90
C PHE A 136 -0.46 6.81 -4.83
N GLN A 137 -0.91 6.89 -3.59
CA GLN A 137 -0.02 6.94 -2.43
C GLN A 137 -0.63 6.26 -1.22
N TRP A 138 0.20 5.64 -0.38
CA TRP A 138 -0.16 5.10 0.93
C TRP A 138 1.06 4.87 1.80
N SER A 139 0.85 4.68 3.10
CA SER A 139 1.83 4.13 4.04
C SER A 139 1.14 3.08 4.91
N CYS A 140 1.88 2.05 5.31
CA CYS A 140 1.37 0.98 6.16
C CYS A 140 2.05 1.03 7.52
N SER A 141 1.30 0.77 8.59
CA SER A 141 1.85 0.62 9.93
C SER A 141 1.08 -0.41 10.74
N THR A 142 1.83 -1.27 11.41
CA THR A 142 1.28 -2.37 12.20
C THR A 142 1.98 -2.46 13.55
N THR A 143 1.32 -3.05 14.53
CA THR A 143 1.88 -3.19 15.88
C THR A 143 2.15 -4.65 16.18
N VAL A 144 3.36 -4.95 16.67
CA VAL A 144 3.71 -6.30 17.10
C VAL A 144 3.10 -6.50 18.49
N PRO A 145 2.35 -7.57 18.77
CA PRO A 145 1.71 -7.79 20.07
C PRO A 145 2.65 -7.74 21.29
N ALA A 146 3.96 -7.95 21.08
CA ALA A 146 4.99 -7.95 22.13
C ALA A 146 5.67 -6.60 22.36
N THR A 147 5.39 -5.57 21.56
CA THR A 147 6.00 -4.23 21.67
C THR A 147 5.01 -3.14 21.31
N THR A 148 4.87 -2.12 22.16
CA THR A 148 4.02 -0.94 21.92
C THR A 148 4.53 -0.02 20.80
N MET A 149 5.64 -0.37 20.14
CA MET A 149 6.23 0.42 19.06
C MET A 149 5.67 -0.05 17.71
N PRO A 150 4.98 0.82 16.96
CA PRO A 150 4.49 0.47 15.64
C PRO A 150 5.67 0.29 14.68
N GLN A 151 5.62 -0.79 13.91
CA GLN A 151 6.45 -0.95 12.72
C GLN A 151 5.76 -0.25 11.57
N SER A 152 6.46 0.66 10.91
CA SER A 152 5.92 1.42 9.78
C SER A 152 6.75 1.21 8.53
N GLU A 153 6.07 1.17 7.39
CA GLU A 153 6.70 1.23 6.08
C GLU A 153 6.63 2.67 5.53
N SER A 154 7.71 3.06 4.85
CA SER A 154 7.83 4.36 4.20
C SER A 154 6.74 4.57 3.15
N LEU A 155 6.35 5.83 2.94
CA LEU A 155 5.36 6.25 1.95
C LEU A 155 5.68 5.64 0.58
N LYS A 156 4.76 4.82 0.06
CA LYS A 156 4.78 4.39 -1.33
C LYS A 156 3.97 5.37 -2.13
N SER A 157 4.56 5.87 -3.20
CA SER A 157 3.87 6.69 -4.19
C SER A 157 4.30 6.25 -5.58
N GLY A 158 3.37 6.29 -6.52
CA GLY A 158 3.62 5.91 -7.90
C GLY A 158 2.67 6.63 -8.83
N LEU A 159 3.16 6.94 -10.03
CA LEU A 159 2.37 7.51 -11.11
C LEU A 159 2.45 6.59 -12.32
N VAL A 160 1.28 6.17 -12.81
CA VAL A 160 1.16 5.12 -13.82
C VAL A 160 0.27 5.60 -14.95
N SER A 161 0.75 5.42 -16.18
CA SER A 161 -0.04 5.70 -17.38
C SER A 161 -0.91 4.52 -17.80
N ILE A 162 -2.10 4.84 -18.28
CA ILE A 162 -2.96 3.89 -18.99
C ILE A 162 -2.37 3.70 -20.39
N ARG A 163 -2.07 2.46 -20.80
CA ARG A 163 -1.44 2.21 -22.09
C ARG A 163 -2.44 2.02 -23.23
N ASN A 164 -3.57 1.39 -22.95
CA ASN A 164 -4.51 0.93 -23.97
C ASN A 164 -5.70 1.89 -24.20
N GLN A 165 -5.43 3.19 -24.06
CA GLN A 165 -6.41 4.27 -24.20
C GLN A 165 -5.96 5.26 -25.27
#